data_AF-A0A8H2QKA8-F1
#
_entry.id   AF-A0A8H2QKA8-F1
#
_cell.length_a   1.000
_cell.length_b   1.000
_cell.length_c   1.000
_cell.angle_alpha   90.00
_cell.angle_beta   90.00
_cell.angle_gamma   90.00
#
_symmetry.space_group_name_H-M   'P 1'
#
loop_
_entity.id
_entity.type
_entity.pdbx_description
1 polymer ?
#
loop_
_entity_poly.entity_id
_entity_poly.type
_entity_poly.pdbx_seq_one_letter_code
_entity_poly.pdbx_strand_id
1 'polypeptide(L)'
;MKKLVVLVLSMVTLLSCGDDLEFKTPSFEAKKDGNLFEAVTYKANIVENGQLTITGSDNYETVTLAVNGALPGDYDVQTSSASATLLDINGMLWSTENTPDPDVHVYPASGIITIKEVNVVEGYVSGAFYFNAYNSSGMTSVTMNEGFFHKVPLVGGVVGDPDMPAITCQTATAAAQVTAQNLAVSDPAADGYTALCNNHKLALITKQNACGDLSGGIQAEIDALDCTAVATPVSGAITVTVGTLPKTFDENITVDVNGNTVSVSAEDAGSSDWISFDVEQGQTGANIISNFTIHLISSDYYPANNAAGIFTSEITANSTTDINGTFSGPVESDAGGDVSLTSGVIDIAF
;
A
#
# COMPACT_ATOMS: atom_id res chain seq x y z
N MET A 1 -58.19 41.08 -20.46
CA MET A 1 -56.83 40.52 -20.66
C MET A 1 -55.90 40.65 -19.44
N LYS A 2 -56.30 41.27 -18.30
CA LYS A 2 -55.43 41.37 -17.09
C LYS A 2 -55.47 40.14 -16.16
N LYS A 3 -56.54 39.34 -16.19
CA LYS A 3 -56.68 38.14 -15.35
C LYS A 3 -55.94 36.90 -15.90
N LEU A 4 -55.66 36.87 -17.20
CA LEU A 4 -54.91 35.80 -17.87
C LEU A 4 -53.38 35.96 -17.68
N VAL A 5 -52.88 37.18 -17.52
CA VAL A 5 -51.45 37.43 -17.26
C VAL A 5 -51.03 36.92 -15.89
N VAL A 6 -51.90 37.03 -14.87
CA VAL A 6 -51.64 36.51 -13.52
C VAL A 6 -51.57 34.98 -13.52
N LEU A 7 -52.43 34.31 -14.31
CA LEU A 7 -52.47 32.85 -14.40
C LEU A 7 -51.23 32.27 -15.10
N VAL A 8 -50.73 32.95 -16.13
CA VAL A 8 -49.52 32.53 -16.85
C VAL A 8 -48.27 32.79 -16.01
N LEU A 9 -48.24 33.88 -15.24
CA LEU A 9 -47.12 34.22 -14.36
C LEU A 9 -47.02 33.28 -13.13
N SER A 10 -48.16 32.77 -12.62
CA SER A 10 -48.17 31.76 -11.55
C SER A 10 -47.79 30.34 -12.00
N MET A 11 -47.90 30.04 -13.29
CA MET A 11 -47.54 28.72 -13.82
C MET A 11 -46.01 28.58 -14.05
N VAL A 12 -45.32 29.69 -14.31
CA VAL A 12 -43.86 29.72 -14.56
C VAL A 12 -43.05 29.52 -13.28
N THR A 13 -43.59 29.85 -12.10
CA THR A 13 -42.91 29.63 -10.80
C THR A 13 -42.96 28.18 -10.31
N LEU A 14 -43.79 27.32 -10.90
CA LEU A 14 -43.88 25.90 -10.53
C LEU A 14 -42.90 25.00 -11.30
N LEU A 15 -42.13 25.56 -12.25
CA LEU A 15 -41.14 24.82 -13.04
C LEU A 15 -39.69 25.05 -12.56
N SER A 16 -39.48 25.76 -11.44
CA SER A 16 -38.16 26.20 -10.96
C SER A 16 -37.53 25.30 -9.88
N CYS A 17 -38.08 24.13 -9.60
CA CYS A 17 -37.42 23.12 -8.76
C CYS A 17 -37.27 21.83 -9.56
N GLY A 18 -36.51 21.91 -10.65
CA GLY A 18 -35.74 20.76 -11.11
C GLY A 18 -34.37 20.88 -10.49
N ASP A 19 -34.21 20.40 -9.25
CA ASP A 19 -32.86 20.08 -8.78
C ASP A 19 -32.43 18.88 -9.64
N ASP A 20 -31.69 19.15 -10.71
CA ASP A 20 -30.98 18.11 -11.45
C ASP A 20 -30.00 17.49 -10.47
N LEU A 21 -30.42 16.39 -9.84
CA LEU A 21 -29.60 15.62 -8.94
C LEU A 21 -28.55 14.92 -9.79
N GLU A 22 -27.43 15.60 -10.00
CA GLU A 22 -26.28 15.06 -10.72
C GLU A 22 -25.62 14.01 -9.83
N PHE A 23 -26.00 12.75 -10.04
CA PHE A 23 -25.35 11.62 -9.39
C PHE A 23 -23.91 11.54 -9.87
N LYS A 24 -22.95 11.80 -8.97
CA LYS A 24 -21.53 11.55 -9.25
C LYS A 24 -21.35 10.04 -9.46
N THR A 25 -20.91 9.66 -10.65
CA THR A 25 -20.61 8.27 -11.00
C THR A 25 -19.22 8.23 -11.65
N PRO A 26 -18.24 7.54 -11.07
CA PRO A 26 -18.27 6.83 -9.79
C PRO A 26 -18.25 7.75 -8.55
N SER A 27 -18.60 7.21 -7.37
CA SER A 27 -18.61 7.95 -6.10
C SER A 27 -18.46 7.05 -4.87
N PHE A 28 -17.97 7.65 -3.79
CA PHE A 28 -17.97 7.09 -2.44
C PHE A 28 -18.21 8.23 -1.45
N GLU A 29 -19.34 8.21 -0.77
CA GLU A 29 -19.83 9.31 0.07
C GLU A 29 -20.48 8.76 1.35
N ALA A 30 -20.48 9.55 2.42
CA ALA A 30 -21.14 9.23 3.69
C ALA A 30 -21.36 10.48 4.54
N LYS A 31 -22.03 10.33 5.69
CA LYS A 31 -22.05 11.31 6.78
C LYS A 31 -21.23 10.82 7.97
N LYS A 32 -20.08 11.43 8.19
CA LYS A 32 -19.25 11.23 9.39
C LYS A 32 -19.73 12.15 10.51
N ASP A 33 -20.29 11.58 11.56
CA ASP A 33 -20.86 12.29 12.71
C ASP A 33 -21.82 13.43 12.29
N GLY A 34 -22.55 13.19 11.20
CA GLY A 34 -23.51 14.14 10.60
C GLY A 34 -22.94 15.09 9.53
N ASN A 35 -21.62 15.16 9.37
CA ASN A 35 -20.95 15.98 8.36
C ASN A 35 -20.65 15.18 7.08
N LEU A 36 -20.70 15.84 5.91
CA LEU A 36 -20.42 15.18 4.63
C LEU A 36 -18.97 14.71 4.58
N PHE A 37 -18.79 13.43 4.27
CA PHE A 37 -17.55 12.82 3.83
C PHE A 37 -17.70 12.47 2.35
N GLU A 38 -16.83 13.00 1.50
CA GLU A 38 -16.79 12.70 0.07
C GLU A 38 -15.36 12.28 -0.29
N ALA A 39 -15.21 11.03 -0.72
CA ALA A 39 -13.91 10.51 -1.10
C ALA A 39 -13.44 11.10 -2.43
N VAL A 40 -12.18 11.54 -2.46
CA VAL A 40 -11.48 11.99 -3.67
C VAL A 40 -10.93 10.79 -4.45
N THR A 41 -10.55 9.72 -3.74
CA THR A 41 -10.06 8.47 -4.33
C THR A 41 -10.82 7.29 -3.76
N TYR A 42 -11.10 6.29 -4.59
CA TYR A 42 -11.81 5.09 -4.16
C TYR A 42 -11.44 3.90 -5.04
N LYS A 43 -11.38 2.73 -4.42
CA LYS A 43 -11.04 1.46 -5.09
C LYS A 43 -11.67 0.29 -4.35
N ALA A 44 -11.87 -0.80 -5.05
CA ALA A 44 -12.24 -2.09 -4.47
C ALA A 44 -11.28 -3.18 -4.94
N ASN A 45 -11.13 -4.25 -4.17
CA ASN A 45 -10.32 -5.42 -4.52
C ASN A 45 -10.97 -6.69 -3.99
N ILE A 46 -10.89 -7.79 -4.73
CA ILE A 46 -11.25 -9.13 -4.25
C ILE A 46 -9.97 -9.95 -4.15
N VAL A 47 -9.64 -10.40 -2.94
CA VAL A 47 -8.45 -11.24 -2.70
C VAL A 47 -8.80 -12.74 -2.85
N GLU A 48 -7.79 -13.62 -2.88
CA GLU A 48 -7.94 -15.06 -3.20
C GLU A 48 -8.93 -15.83 -2.31
N ASN A 49 -9.16 -15.37 -1.07
CA ASN A 49 -10.12 -15.98 -0.15
C ASN A 49 -11.57 -15.53 -0.40
N GLY A 50 -11.82 -14.68 -1.41
CA GLY A 50 -13.14 -14.13 -1.74
C GLY A 50 -13.54 -12.90 -0.92
N GLN A 51 -12.69 -12.40 -0.03
CA GLN A 51 -12.92 -11.16 0.71
C GLN A 51 -12.87 -9.97 -0.25
N LEU A 52 -13.94 -9.17 -0.23
CA LEU A 52 -14.03 -7.91 -0.95
C LEU A 52 -13.69 -6.77 0.02
N THR A 53 -12.70 -5.97 -0.37
CA THR A 53 -12.32 -4.74 0.34
C THR A 53 -12.69 -3.54 -0.53
N ILE A 54 -13.41 -2.57 0.04
CA ILE A 54 -13.74 -1.29 -0.59
C ILE A 54 -13.11 -0.18 0.24
N THR A 55 -12.35 0.70 -0.39
CA THR A 55 -11.67 1.83 0.26
C THR A 55 -12.11 3.13 -0.40
N GLY A 56 -12.45 4.13 0.40
CA GLY A 56 -12.69 5.50 -0.02
C GLY A 56 -11.89 6.46 0.86
N SER A 57 -11.11 7.33 0.24
CA SER A 57 -10.25 8.31 0.92
C SER A 57 -10.49 9.71 0.39
N ASP A 58 -10.62 10.68 1.29
CA ASP A 58 -10.48 12.10 0.96
C ASP A 58 -9.01 12.54 1.17
N ASN A 59 -8.75 13.83 1.37
CA ASN A 59 -7.39 14.33 1.59
C ASN A 59 -6.86 14.13 3.03
N TYR A 60 -7.70 13.66 3.95
CA TYR A 60 -7.46 13.64 5.38
C TYR A 60 -7.76 12.29 6.02
N GLU A 61 -8.75 11.56 5.51
CA GLU A 61 -9.34 10.40 6.15
C GLU A 61 -9.59 9.28 5.14
N THR A 62 -9.45 8.05 5.61
CA THR A 62 -9.66 6.85 4.80
C THR A 62 -10.65 5.92 5.47
N VAL A 63 -11.72 5.59 4.75
CA VAL A 63 -12.72 4.60 5.14
C VAL A 63 -12.40 3.29 4.43
N THR A 64 -12.29 2.20 5.17
CA THR A 64 -12.13 0.84 4.61
C THR A 64 -13.27 -0.05 5.07
N LEU A 65 -13.90 -0.71 4.11
CA LEU A 65 -14.96 -1.69 4.31
C LEU A 65 -14.43 -3.04 3.86
N ALA A 66 -14.54 -4.07 4.69
CA ALA A 66 -14.18 -5.43 4.34
C ALA A 66 -15.38 -6.35 4.55
N VAL A 67 -15.70 -7.15 3.55
CA VAL A 67 -16.76 -8.16 3.62
C VAL A 67 -16.21 -9.52 3.23
N ASN A 68 -16.56 -10.56 3.98
CA ASN A 68 -16.09 -11.93 3.81
C ASN A 68 -16.92 -12.64 2.73
N GLY A 69 -16.84 -12.11 1.51
CA GLY A 69 -17.55 -12.56 0.31
C GLY A 69 -17.75 -11.42 -0.69
N ALA A 70 -18.00 -11.75 -1.95
CA ALA A 70 -18.22 -10.77 -3.03
C ALA A 70 -19.63 -10.89 -3.66
N LEU A 71 -20.60 -11.40 -2.91
CA LEU A 71 -21.97 -11.58 -3.38
C LEU A 71 -22.85 -10.41 -2.93
N PRO A 72 -23.87 -10.04 -3.71
CA PRO A 72 -24.88 -9.10 -3.24
C PRO A 72 -25.56 -9.60 -1.96
N GLY A 73 -25.67 -8.73 -0.95
CA GLY A 73 -26.19 -9.08 0.36
C GLY A 73 -25.81 -8.08 1.45
N ASP A 74 -26.35 -8.32 2.64
CA ASP A 74 -26.05 -7.55 3.84
C ASP A 74 -25.04 -8.30 4.71
N TYR A 75 -23.96 -7.62 5.08
CA TYR A 75 -22.90 -8.15 5.91
C TYR A 75 -22.82 -7.36 7.22
N ASP A 76 -22.95 -8.07 8.33
CA ASP A 76 -23.02 -7.48 9.67
C ASP A 76 -21.64 -7.46 10.32
N VAL A 77 -21.18 -6.27 10.72
CA VAL A 77 -19.86 -6.07 11.36
C VAL A 77 -19.76 -6.66 12.76
N GLN A 78 -20.89 -7.01 13.40
CA GLN A 78 -20.92 -7.74 14.67
C GLN A 78 -20.67 -9.25 14.49
N THR A 79 -20.68 -9.72 13.24
CA THR A 79 -20.36 -11.09 12.88
C THR A 79 -19.00 -11.15 12.20
N SER A 80 -18.43 -12.34 12.05
CA SER A 80 -17.20 -12.54 11.27
C SER A 80 -17.40 -12.40 9.74
N SER A 81 -18.51 -11.79 9.31
CA SER A 81 -18.84 -11.59 7.89
C SER A 81 -18.37 -10.25 7.36
N ALA A 82 -18.05 -9.27 8.22
CA ALA A 82 -17.58 -7.96 7.81
C ALA A 82 -16.80 -7.21 8.90
N SER A 83 -16.04 -6.20 8.49
CA SER A 83 -15.46 -5.19 9.37
C SER A 83 -15.34 -3.85 8.64
N ALA A 84 -15.30 -2.76 9.39
CA ALA A 84 -15.13 -1.42 8.86
C ALA A 84 -14.17 -0.60 9.72
N THR A 85 -13.39 0.26 9.07
CA THR A 85 -12.44 1.15 9.73
C THR A 85 -12.47 2.55 9.16
N LEU A 86 -12.06 3.51 9.99
CA LEU A 86 -11.73 4.87 9.59
C LEU A 86 -10.35 5.23 10.16
N LEU A 87 -9.44 5.71 9.30
CA LEU A 87 -8.13 6.24 9.67
C LEU A 87 -8.10 7.74 9.38
N ASP A 88 -7.75 8.58 10.35
CA ASP A 88 -7.59 10.02 10.13
C ASP A 88 -6.14 10.44 9.80
N ILE A 89 -5.96 11.74 9.55
CA ILE A 89 -4.66 12.35 9.19
C ILE A 89 -3.62 12.27 10.31
N ASN A 90 -4.06 12.09 11.56
CA ASN A 90 -3.18 11.95 12.71
C ASN A 90 -2.81 10.48 12.98
N GLY A 91 -3.25 9.55 12.12
CA GLY A 91 -3.04 8.11 12.29
C GLY A 91 -3.97 7.48 13.33
N MET A 92 -5.02 8.18 13.78
CA MET A 92 -6.00 7.63 14.69
C MET A 92 -6.93 6.68 13.93
N LEU A 93 -6.97 5.42 14.38
CA LEU A 93 -7.79 4.36 13.79
C LEU A 93 -9.00 4.07 14.67
N TRP A 94 -10.18 4.12 14.06
CA TRP A 94 -11.39 3.53 14.61
C TRP A 94 -11.73 2.25 13.85
N SER A 95 -12.09 1.20 14.57
CA SER A 95 -12.48 -0.10 14.00
C SER A 95 -13.77 -0.61 14.64
N THR A 96 -14.61 -1.27 13.85
CA THR A 96 -15.77 -2.01 14.36
C THR A 96 -15.38 -3.27 15.15
N GLU A 97 -14.12 -3.68 15.09
CA GLU A 97 -13.61 -4.81 15.87
C GLU A 97 -13.14 -4.40 17.28
N ASN A 98 -13.02 -3.09 17.54
CA ASN A 98 -12.66 -2.59 18.86
C ASN A 98 -13.87 -2.56 19.79
N THR A 99 -13.65 -2.96 21.04
CA THR A 99 -14.67 -2.89 22.09
C THR A 99 -14.65 -1.53 22.78
N PRO A 100 -15.81 -0.92 23.06
CA PRO A 100 -15.87 0.30 23.86
C PRO A 100 -15.36 0.09 25.28
N ASP A 101 -14.86 1.16 25.90
CA ASP A 101 -14.62 1.18 27.34
C ASP A 101 -15.98 1.16 28.07
N PRO A 102 -16.25 0.18 28.93
CA PRO A 102 -17.55 0.01 29.58
C PRO A 102 -17.93 1.17 30.52
N ASP A 103 -16.96 1.96 30.99
CA ASP A 103 -17.19 3.12 31.83
C ASP A 103 -17.63 4.36 31.02
N VAL A 104 -17.43 4.35 29.70
CA VAL A 104 -17.79 5.44 28.79
C VAL A 104 -18.96 5.07 27.88
N HIS A 105 -18.93 3.87 27.30
CA HIS A 105 -19.91 3.40 26.33
C HIS A 105 -20.26 1.93 26.59
N VAL A 106 -21.57 1.64 26.69
CA VAL A 106 -22.08 0.28 26.95
C VAL A 106 -22.53 -0.47 25.71
N TYR A 107 -22.61 0.19 24.55
CA TYR A 107 -23.06 -0.42 23.31
C TYR A 107 -21.85 -0.83 22.45
N PRO A 108 -21.80 -2.08 21.95
CA PRO A 108 -20.72 -2.52 21.07
C PRO A 108 -20.73 -1.75 19.74
N ALA A 109 -19.68 -1.93 18.95
CA ALA A 109 -19.69 -1.53 17.55
C ALA A 109 -20.86 -2.21 16.82
N SER A 110 -21.45 -1.51 15.86
CA SER A 110 -22.57 -2.01 15.05
C SER A 110 -22.49 -1.39 13.67
N GLY A 111 -23.08 -2.05 12.67
CA GLY A 111 -23.01 -1.60 11.30
C GLY A 111 -23.37 -2.69 10.31
N ILE A 112 -23.82 -2.27 9.14
CA ILE A 112 -24.10 -3.15 8.01
C ILE A 112 -23.38 -2.60 6.79
N ILE A 113 -22.73 -3.49 6.05
CA ILE A 113 -22.23 -3.23 4.70
C ILE A 113 -23.14 -3.99 3.73
N THR A 114 -23.90 -3.26 2.92
CA THR A 114 -24.77 -3.81 1.89
C THR A 114 -24.05 -3.78 0.55
N ILE A 115 -23.73 -4.95 0.00
CA ILE A 115 -23.28 -5.09 -1.38
C ILE A 115 -24.53 -5.17 -2.27
N LYS A 116 -24.77 -4.15 -3.10
CA LYS A 116 -25.91 -4.14 -4.03
C LYS A 116 -25.57 -4.80 -5.36
N GLU A 117 -24.37 -4.54 -5.85
CA GLU A 117 -23.91 -5.04 -7.14
C GLU A 117 -22.40 -5.23 -7.10
N VAL A 118 -21.95 -6.41 -7.51
CA VAL A 118 -20.56 -6.66 -7.86
C VAL A 118 -20.54 -7.00 -9.34
N ASN A 119 -20.02 -6.08 -10.14
CA ASN A 119 -19.93 -6.24 -11.57
C ASN A 119 -18.45 -6.43 -11.93
N VAL A 120 -17.98 -7.67 -11.80
CA VAL A 120 -16.61 -8.05 -12.20
C VAL A 120 -16.37 -7.90 -13.72
N VAL A 121 -17.46 -7.79 -14.50
CA VAL A 121 -17.43 -7.60 -15.95
C VAL A 121 -17.08 -6.16 -16.28
N GLU A 122 -17.85 -5.20 -15.79
CA GLU A 122 -17.60 -3.76 -15.95
C GLU A 122 -16.53 -3.24 -14.96
N GLY A 123 -16.06 -4.10 -14.04
CA GLY A 123 -14.97 -3.80 -13.12
C GLY A 123 -15.37 -2.83 -12.01
N TYR A 124 -16.54 -3.01 -11.39
CA TYR A 124 -16.96 -2.15 -10.28
C TYR A 124 -17.79 -2.86 -9.21
N VAL A 125 -17.91 -2.20 -8.05
CA VAL A 125 -18.81 -2.55 -6.96
C VAL A 125 -19.71 -1.36 -6.60
N SER A 126 -20.97 -1.62 -6.27
CA SER A 126 -21.92 -0.62 -5.75
C SER A 126 -22.63 -1.16 -4.52
N GLY A 127 -23.00 -0.26 -3.60
CA GLY A 127 -23.59 -0.65 -2.33
C GLY A 127 -23.79 0.52 -1.38
N ALA A 128 -24.09 0.18 -0.14
CA ALA A 128 -24.32 1.14 0.93
C ALA A 128 -23.67 0.63 2.22
N PHE A 129 -23.45 1.52 3.17
CA PHE A 129 -22.93 1.14 4.48
C PHE A 129 -23.35 2.12 5.56
N TYR A 130 -23.36 1.61 6.79
CA TYR A 130 -23.29 2.44 7.99
C TYR A 130 -22.55 1.65 9.06
N PHE A 131 -21.84 2.35 9.95
CA PHE A 131 -21.24 1.74 11.12
C PHE A 131 -20.94 2.76 12.22
N ASN A 132 -20.87 2.29 13.46
CA ASN A 132 -20.15 2.95 14.55
C ASN A 132 -18.93 2.12 14.94
N ALA A 133 -17.79 2.79 15.12
CA ALA A 133 -16.51 2.18 15.41
C ALA A 133 -15.82 2.89 16.59
N TYR A 134 -14.94 2.18 17.28
CA TYR A 134 -14.21 2.68 18.44
C TYR A 134 -12.71 2.71 18.17
N ASN A 135 -11.99 3.62 18.82
CA ASN A 135 -10.53 3.58 18.81
C ASN A 135 -10.01 2.43 19.69
N SER A 136 -8.70 2.17 19.64
CA SER A 136 -8.09 1.06 20.40
C SER A 136 -8.28 1.13 21.92
N SER A 137 -8.45 2.33 22.49
CA SER A 137 -8.75 2.50 23.91
C SER A 137 -10.24 2.36 24.26
N GLY A 138 -11.13 2.28 23.27
CA GLY A 138 -12.58 2.24 23.48
C GLY A 138 -13.20 3.56 23.99
N MET A 139 -12.40 4.61 24.17
CA MET A 139 -12.83 5.87 24.79
C MET A 139 -13.50 6.84 23.81
N THR A 140 -13.17 6.73 22.52
CA THR A 140 -13.74 7.59 21.48
C THR A 140 -14.38 6.75 20.39
N SER A 141 -15.38 7.32 19.73
CA SER A 141 -16.10 6.66 18.65
C SER A 141 -16.25 7.58 17.45
N VAL A 142 -16.50 6.95 16.31
CA VAL A 142 -16.90 7.61 15.06
C VAL A 142 -18.13 6.92 14.52
N THR A 143 -19.04 7.68 13.94
CA THR A 143 -20.23 7.15 13.27
C THR A 143 -20.25 7.55 11.80
N MET A 144 -20.35 6.55 10.93
CA MET A 144 -20.58 6.71 9.50
C MET A 144 -22.02 6.32 9.19
N ASN A 145 -22.84 7.28 8.77
CA ASN A 145 -24.24 7.06 8.41
C ASN A 145 -24.48 7.45 6.95
N GLU A 146 -25.58 6.96 6.37
CA GLU A 146 -25.97 7.30 4.98
C GLU A 146 -24.82 7.06 3.97
N GLY A 147 -23.98 6.05 4.22
CA GLY A 147 -22.85 5.71 3.36
C GLY A 147 -23.30 5.04 2.07
N PHE A 148 -22.74 5.49 0.95
CA PHE A 148 -23.03 4.96 -0.38
C PHE A 148 -21.76 4.92 -1.22
N PHE A 149 -21.59 3.83 -1.95
CA PHE A 149 -20.53 3.69 -2.94
C PHE A 149 -21.13 3.23 -4.26
N HIS A 150 -20.79 3.91 -5.35
CA HIS A 150 -21.41 3.70 -6.65
C HIS A 150 -20.36 3.56 -7.73
N LYS A 151 -20.40 2.41 -8.41
CA LYS A 151 -19.44 2.02 -9.45
C LYS A 151 -17.98 2.22 -9.02
N VAL A 152 -17.65 1.96 -7.75
CA VAL A 152 -16.27 2.03 -7.27
C VAL A 152 -15.44 1.01 -8.06
N PRO A 153 -14.33 1.42 -8.72
CA PRO A 153 -13.56 0.53 -9.58
C PRO A 153 -12.98 -0.65 -8.82
N LEU A 154 -13.13 -1.85 -9.38
CA LEU A 154 -12.58 -3.10 -8.87
C LEU A 154 -11.21 -3.36 -9.51
N VAL A 155 -10.17 -3.41 -8.69
CA VAL A 155 -8.76 -3.54 -9.07
C VAL A 155 -8.22 -4.83 -8.45
N GLY A 156 -8.40 -5.97 -9.14
CA GLY A 156 -7.89 -7.29 -8.74
C GLY A 156 -8.97 -8.30 -8.31
N GLY A 157 -8.85 -9.55 -8.80
CA GLY A 157 -9.57 -10.74 -8.29
C GLY A 157 -10.47 -11.49 -9.31
N VAL A 158 -10.07 -12.71 -9.69
CA VAL A 158 -10.80 -13.66 -10.56
C VAL A 158 -11.58 -14.71 -9.77
N VAL A 159 -12.69 -15.13 -10.40
CA VAL A 159 -13.40 -16.43 -10.41
C VAL A 159 -13.14 -17.48 -9.32
N GLY A 160 -14.25 -17.95 -8.74
CA GLY A 160 -14.34 -19.21 -7.99
C GLY A 160 -15.75 -19.81 -7.85
N ASP A 161 -16.77 -19.30 -8.56
CA ASP A 161 -18.15 -19.79 -8.42
C ASP A 161 -18.69 -20.42 -9.73
N PRO A 162 -19.05 -21.71 -9.74
CA PRO A 162 -19.69 -22.36 -10.88
C PRO A 162 -21.12 -21.84 -11.21
N ASP A 163 -21.72 -21.02 -10.35
CA ASP A 163 -23.03 -20.39 -10.58
C ASP A 163 -22.95 -18.93 -11.10
N MET A 164 -21.74 -18.43 -11.39
CA MET A 164 -21.53 -17.06 -11.91
C MET A 164 -21.83 -16.99 -13.42
N PRO A 165 -22.50 -15.94 -13.93
CA PRO A 165 -22.66 -15.75 -15.37
C PRO A 165 -21.30 -15.74 -16.06
N ALA A 166 -21.15 -16.52 -17.15
CA ALA A 166 -19.91 -16.58 -17.91
C ALA A 166 -19.50 -15.17 -18.37
N ILE A 167 -18.30 -14.73 -17.97
CA ILE A 167 -17.71 -13.47 -18.44
C ILE A 167 -17.53 -13.54 -19.96
N THR A 168 -17.95 -12.49 -20.68
CA THR A 168 -17.85 -12.50 -22.14
C THR A 168 -16.41 -12.27 -22.59
N CYS A 169 -16.04 -12.84 -23.74
CA CYS A 169 -14.72 -12.60 -24.34
C CYS A 169 -14.42 -11.10 -24.57
N GLN A 170 -15.44 -10.32 -24.96
CA GLN A 170 -15.30 -8.88 -25.17
C GLN A 170 -14.89 -8.15 -23.89
N THR A 171 -15.52 -8.51 -22.77
CA THR A 171 -15.22 -7.95 -21.46
C THR A 171 -13.82 -8.32 -20.98
N ALA A 172 -13.48 -9.61 -21.05
CA ALA A 172 -12.17 -10.07 -20.62
C ALA A 172 -11.04 -9.45 -21.45
N THR A 173 -11.31 -9.16 -22.73
CA THR A 173 -10.39 -8.41 -23.61
C THR A 173 -10.23 -6.96 -23.16
N ALA A 174 -11.30 -6.26 -22.79
CA ALA A 174 -11.23 -4.88 -22.30
C ALA A 174 -10.46 -4.78 -20.96
N ALA A 175 -10.67 -5.71 -20.04
CA ALA A 175 -9.94 -5.78 -18.77
C ALA A 175 -8.43 -6.04 -18.98
N ALA A 176 -8.08 -6.93 -19.92
CA ALA A 176 -6.70 -7.17 -20.31
C ALA A 176 -6.04 -5.91 -20.92
N GLN A 177 -6.78 -5.10 -21.67
CA GLN A 177 -6.27 -3.84 -22.23
C GLN A 177 -6.03 -2.76 -21.17
N VAL A 178 -6.93 -2.60 -20.19
CA VAL A 178 -6.77 -1.61 -19.11
C VAL A 178 -5.57 -1.95 -18.23
N THR A 179 -5.45 -3.21 -17.82
CA THR A 179 -4.31 -3.67 -17.02
C THR A 179 -2.99 -3.58 -17.79
N ALA A 180 -3.00 -3.86 -19.10
CA ALA A 180 -1.83 -3.65 -19.97
C ALA A 180 -1.38 -2.19 -20.00
N GLN A 181 -2.34 -1.24 -20.08
CA GLN A 181 -2.04 0.19 -20.07
C GLN A 181 -1.45 0.64 -18.73
N ASN A 182 -2.03 0.20 -17.61
CA ASN A 182 -1.52 0.52 -16.28
C ASN A 182 -0.10 -0.04 -16.06
N LEU A 183 0.17 -1.24 -16.56
CA LEU A 183 1.50 -1.83 -16.53
C LEU A 183 2.48 -1.07 -17.44
N ALA A 184 2.06 -0.68 -18.65
CA ALA A 184 2.90 0.00 -19.63
C ALA A 184 3.37 1.40 -19.21
N VAL A 185 2.64 2.05 -18.30
CA VAL A 185 3.00 3.36 -17.75
C VAL A 185 3.68 3.27 -16.38
N SER A 186 3.80 2.07 -15.81
CA SER A 186 4.47 1.86 -14.51
C SER A 186 5.98 1.67 -14.67
N ASP A 187 6.74 2.14 -13.68
CA ASP A 187 8.18 1.90 -13.58
C ASP A 187 8.45 0.49 -13.03
N PRO A 188 9.18 -0.38 -13.75
CA PRO A 188 9.58 -1.72 -13.28
C PRO A 188 10.33 -1.75 -11.94
N ALA A 189 10.93 -0.63 -11.54
CA ALA A 189 11.66 -0.48 -10.28
C ALA A 189 10.78 0.01 -9.12
N ALA A 190 9.51 0.38 -9.35
CA ALA A 190 8.64 0.88 -8.29
C ALA A 190 8.03 -0.27 -7.45
N ASP A 191 7.85 -0.04 -6.15
CA ASP A 191 7.26 -0.98 -5.18
C ASP A 191 5.88 -1.55 -5.58
N GLY A 192 5.16 -0.87 -6.48
CA GLY A 192 3.86 -1.29 -7.02
C GLY A 192 3.89 -2.09 -8.33
N TYR A 193 5.04 -2.23 -8.99
CA TYR A 193 5.14 -2.85 -10.32
C TYR A 193 4.70 -4.31 -10.33
N THR A 194 5.20 -5.11 -9.38
CA THR A 194 4.86 -6.53 -9.25
C THR A 194 3.36 -6.74 -9.13
N ALA A 195 2.66 -5.88 -8.37
CA ALA A 195 1.21 -5.94 -8.23
C ALA A 195 0.50 -5.60 -9.54
N LEU A 196 0.93 -4.55 -10.25
CA LEU A 196 0.39 -4.18 -11.57
C LEU A 196 0.62 -5.27 -12.62
N CYS A 197 1.81 -5.89 -12.62
CA CYS A 197 2.12 -6.98 -13.55
C CYS A 197 1.26 -8.21 -13.28
N ASN A 198 1.16 -8.63 -12.01
CA ASN A 198 0.33 -9.75 -11.62
C ASN A 198 -1.16 -9.50 -11.95
N ASN A 199 -1.64 -8.25 -11.80
CA ASN A 199 -2.99 -7.86 -12.23
C ASN A 199 -3.18 -8.04 -13.75
N HIS A 200 -2.18 -7.69 -14.56
CA HIS A 200 -2.25 -7.87 -16.00
C HIS A 200 -2.21 -9.35 -16.41
N LYS A 201 -1.32 -10.14 -15.80
CA LYS A 201 -1.25 -11.60 -15.99
C LYS A 201 -2.60 -12.28 -15.69
N LEU A 202 -3.26 -11.85 -14.62
CA LEU A 202 -4.58 -12.33 -14.22
C LEU A 202 -5.67 -12.00 -15.25
N ALA A 203 -5.64 -10.79 -15.80
CA ALA A 203 -6.56 -10.36 -16.83
C ALA A 203 -6.39 -11.17 -18.14
N LEU A 204 -5.15 -11.55 -18.48
CA LEU A 204 -4.89 -12.44 -19.62
C LEU A 204 -5.39 -13.87 -19.39
N ILE A 205 -5.23 -14.43 -18.19
CA ILE A 205 -5.81 -15.74 -17.83
C ILE A 205 -7.34 -15.71 -17.94
N THR A 206 -7.95 -14.60 -17.49
CA THR A 206 -9.40 -14.39 -17.63
C THR A 206 -9.83 -14.34 -19.09
N LYS A 207 -9.06 -13.62 -19.93
CA LYS A 207 -9.27 -13.54 -21.38
C LYS A 207 -9.13 -14.91 -22.04
N GLN A 208 -8.13 -15.70 -21.66
CA GLN A 208 -7.95 -17.07 -22.15
C GLN A 208 -9.15 -17.96 -21.83
N ASN A 209 -9.65 -17.92 -20.59
CA ASN A 209 -10.79 -18.71 -20.17
C ASN A 209 -12.11 -18.28 -20.86
N ALA A 210 -12.27 -16.98 -21.12
CA ALA A 210 -13.49 -16.42 -21.72
C ALA A 210 -13.53 -16.50 -23.26
N CYS A 211 -12.38 -16.34 -23.91
CA CYS A 211 -12.25 -16.31 -25.37
C CYS A 211 -11.81 -17.65 -25.97
N GLY A 212 -11.23 -18.53 -25.16
CA GLY A 212 -10.44 -19.65 -25.63
C GLY A 212 -9.11 -19.19 -26.26
N ASP A 213 -8.17 -20.12 -26.41
CA ASP A 213 -6.84 -19.84 -26.95
C ASP A 213 -6.32 -21.01 -27.80
N LEU A 214 -7.09 -21.39 -28.83
CA LEU A 214 -6.72 -22.47 -29.74
C LEU A 214 -5.42 -22.18 -30.52
N SER A 215 -5.08 -20.90 -30.70
CA SER A 215 -3.85 -20.47 -31.35
C SER A 215 -2.63 -20.40 -30.41
N GLY A 216 -2.83 -20.50 -29.09
CA GLY A 216 -1.77 -20.31 -28.09
C GLY A 216 -1.25 -18.88 -27.99
N GLY A 217 -1.97 -17.90 -28.53
CA GLY A 217 -1.52 -16.51 -28.58
C GLY A 217 -1.63 -15.83 -27.21
N ILE A 218 -2.71 -16.08 -26.48
CA ILE A 218 -2.90 -15.53 -25.13
C ILE A 218 -1.93 -16.21 -24.16
N GLN A 219 -1.72 -17.53 -24.29
CA GLN A 219 -0.74 -18.25 -23.50
C GLN A 219 0.68 -17.71 -23.74
N ALA A 220 1.04 -17.39 -24.97
CA ALA A 220 2.33 -16.79 -25.27
C ALA A 220 2.50 -15.39 -24.65
N GLU A 221 1.43 -14.57 -24.59
CA GLU A 221 1.44 -13.30 -23.86
C GLU A 221 1.64 -13.50 -22.35
N ILE A 222 0.98 -14.50 -21.75
CA ILE A 222 1.13 -14.87 -20.33
C ILE A 222 2.55 -15.36 -20.02
N ASP A 223 3.10 -16.21 -20.88
CA ASP A 223 4.43 -16.81 -20.68
C ASP A 223 5.57 -15.80 -20.88
N ALA A 224 5.33 -14.75 -21.68
CA ALA A 224 6.29 -13.66 -21.89
C ALA A 224 6.30 -12.61 -20.78
N LEU A 225 5.32 -12.62 -19.86
CA LEU A 225 5.25 -11.69 -18.73
C LEU A 225 6.19 -12.12 -17.60
N ASP A 226 7.19 -11.27 -17.35
CA ASP A 226 8.00 -11.33 -16.13
C ASP A 226 7.43 -10.37 -15.09
N CYS A 227 6.80 -10.92 -14.05
CA CYS A 227 6.23 -10.14 -12.95
C CYS A 227 7.14 -10.11 -11.72
N THR A 228 8.42 -10.36 -11.89
CA THR A 228 9.41 -10.03 -10.86
C THR A 228 9.73 -8.54 -10.92
N ALA A 229 9.83 -7.89 -9.76
CA ALA A 229 10.35 -6.53 -9.71
C ALA A 229 11.78 -6.55 -10.27
N VAL A 230 12.09 -5.64 -11.19
CA VAL A 230 13.48 -5.40 -11.54
C VAL A 230 14.04 -4.62 -10.37
N ALA A 231 14.67 -5.33 -9.43
CA ALA A 231 15.48 -4.66 -8.41
C ALA A 231 16.38 -3.67 -9.13
N THR A 232 16.38 -2.42 -8.67
CA THR A 232 17.42 -1.49 -9.08
C THR A 232 18.76 -2.20 -8.90
N PRO A 233 19.64 -2.19 -9.91
CA PRO A 233 20.93 -2.84 -9.78
C PRO A 233 21.70 -2.11 -8.69
N VAL A 234 21.66 -2.67 -7.49
CA VAL A 234 22.48 -2.28 -6.36
C VAL A 234 23.92 -2.45 -6.81
N SER A 235 24.68 -1.36 -6.82
CA SER A 235 26.05 -1.31 -7.29
C SER A 235 26.87 -0.35 -6.43
N GLY A 236 28.18 -0.53 -6.41
CA GLY A 236 29.07 0.24 -5.54
C GLY A 236 29.84 -0.66 -4.59
N ALA A 237 30.41 -0.08 -3.53
CA ALA A 237 31.15 -0.81 -2.52
C ALA A 237 31.21 -0.06 -1.20
N ILE A 238 31.33 -0.82 -0.10
CA ILE A 238 31.81 -0.28 1.17
C ILE A 238 33.26 -0.71 1.33
N THR A 239 34.16 0.25 1.53
CA THR A 239 35.60 -0.04 1.70
C THR A 239 36.09 0.47 3.04
N VAL A 240 37.03 -0.23 3.67
CA VAL A 240 37.59 0.15 4.97
C VAL A 240 38.96 -0.49 5.17
N THR A 241 39.83 0.13 5.95
CA THR A 241 41.05 -0.50 6.45
C THR A 241 40.84 -0.98 7.88
N VAL A 242 40.86 -2.30 8.06
CA VAL A 242 40.72 -3.00 9.34
C VAL A 242 42.12 -3.21 9.93
N GLY A 243 42.51 -2.39 10.90
CA GLY A 243 43.88 -2.35 11.42
C GLY A 243 44.88 -1.92 10.34
N THR A 244 45.48 -2.89 9.64
CA THR A 244 46.40 -2.64 8.50
C THR A 244 45.96 -3.32 7.21
N LEU A 245 44.85 -4.05 7.23
CA LEU A 245 44.34 -4.83 6.11
C LEU A 245 43.19 -4.06 5.43
N PRO A 246 43.32 -3.71 4.14
CA PRO A 246 42.19 -3.16 3.39
C PRO A 246 41.14 -4.25 3.17
N LYS A 247 39.87 -3.86 3.25
CA LYS A 247 38.68 -4.67 3.05
C LYS A 247 37.70 -3.95 2.12
N THR A 248 37.05 -4.74 1.28
CA THR A 248 36.07 -4.29 0.30
C THR A 248 34.85 -5.20 0.40
N PHE A 249 33.68 -4.61 0.60
CA PHE A 249 32.39 -5.26 0.59
C PHE A 249 31.62 -4.78 -0.64
N ASP A 250 31.66 -5.58 -1.71
CA ASP A 250 31.13 -5.27 -3.04
C ASP A 250 30.24 -6.39 -3.62
N GLU A 251 29.95 -7.42 -2.82
CA GLU A 251 29.07 -8.53 -3.19
C GLU A 251 27.79 -8.53 -2.36
N ASN A 252 26.73 -9.13 -2.90
CA ASN A 252 25.42 -9.29 -2.24
C ASN A 252 24.92 -8.00 -1.55
N ILE A 253 25.14 -6.85 -2.20
CA ILE A 253 24.73 -5.56 -1.67
C ILE A 253 23.21 -5.51 -1.62
N THR A 254 22.65 -5.25 -0.46
CA THR A 254 21.21 -5.06 -0.27
C THR A 254 20.94 -3.70 0.33
N VAL A 255 19.98 -2.98 -0.23
CA VAL A 255 19.40 -1.77 0.36
C VAL A 255 17.90 -2.02 0.52
N ASP A 256 17.45 -2.13 1.76
CA ASP A 256 16.04 -2.35 2.10
C ASP A 256 15.48 -1.09 2.77
N VAL A 257 14.24 -0.72 2.40
CA VAL A 257 13.57 0.47 2.91
C VAL A 257 12.32 0.03 3.67
N ASN A 258 12.36 0.17 5.00
CA ASN A 258 11.23 -0.16 5.87
C ASN A 258 10.75 1.09 6.61
N GLY A 259 9.65 1.66 6.12
CA GLY A 259 9.17 2.95 6.60
C GLY A 259 10.17 4.05 6.26
N ASN A 260 10.74 4.71 7.28
CA ASN A 260 11.76 5.75 7.11
C ASN A 260 13.19 5.22 7.28
N THR A 261 13.38 3.95 7.61
CA THR A 261 14.70 3.36 7.84
C THR A 261 15.21 2.72 6.56
N VAL A 262 16.42 3.10 6.14
CA VAL A 262 17.17 2.47 5.06
C VAL A 262 18.23 1.57 5.67
N SER A 263 18.13 0.27 5.43
CA SER A 263 19.06 -0.74 5.90
C SER A 263 19.97 -1.17 4.77
N VAL A 264 21.28 -0.97 4.94
CA VAL A 264 22.30 -1.33 3.96
C VAL A 264 23.12 -2.50 4.49
N SER A 265 23.33 -3.52 3.66
CA SER A 265 24.25 -4.63 3.92
C SER A 265 25.10 -4.92 2.69
N ALA A 266 26.34 -5.35 2.90
CA ALA A 266 27.26 -5.79 1.84
C ALA A 266 28.23 -6.87 2.35
N GLU A 267 28.64 -7.78 1.47
CA GLU A 267 29.52 -8.90 1.76
C GLU A 267 30.88 -8.77 1.04
N ASP A 268 31.94 -9.36 1.61
CA ASP A 268 33.26 -9.46 1.01
C ASP A 268 33.34 -10.71 0.11
N ALA A 269 33.69 -10.54 -1.17
CA ALA A 269 33.72 -11.62 -2.15
C ALA A 269 34.64 -12.82 -1.79
N GLY A 270 35.64 -12.58 -0.96
CA GLY A 270 36.69 -13.55 -0.62
C GLY A 270 36.51 -14.23 0.74
N SER A 271 35.48 -13.86 1.50
CA SER A 271 35.31 -14.32 2.88
C SER A 271 33.84 -14.37 3.30
N SER A 272 33.58 -14.74 4.55
CA SER A 272 32.24 -14.64 5.16
C SER A 272 32.06 -13.32 5.91
N ASP A 273 32.94 -12.34 5.67
CA ASP A 273 32.90 -11.03 6.32
C ASP A 273 31.79 -10.20 5.67
N TRP A 274 31.06 -9.44 6.47
CA TRP A 274 29.97 -8.57 6.02
C TRP A 274 29.89 -7.31 6.86
N ILE A 275 29.23 -6.29 6.33
CA ILE A 275 28.98 -5.04 7.03
C ILE A 275 27.52 -4.63 6.82
N SER A 276 26.88 -4.15 7.90
CA SER A 276 25.50 -3.67 7.86
C SER A 276 25.35 -2.41 8.70
N PHE A 277 24.46 -1.52 8.26
CA PHE A 277 24.08 -0.35 9.04
C PHE A 277 22.72 0.20 8.59
N ASP A 278 22.12 1.03 9.44
CA ASP A 278 20.87 1.73 9.18
C ASP A 278 21.08 3.25 9.13
N VAL A 279 20.27 3.93 8.32
CA VAL A 279 20.16 5.40 8.29
C VAL A 279 18.71 5.80 8.02
N GLU A 280 18.25 6.93 8.57
CA GLU A 280 16.94 7.47 8.19
C GLU A 280 16.97 8.05 6.77
N GLN A 281 16.00 7.71 5.94
CA GLN A 281 15.91 8.12 4.53
C GLN A 281 15.99 9.65 4.39
N GLY A 282 16.82 10.12 3.45
CA GLY A 282 16.97 11.55 3.17
C GLY A 282 17.84 12.33 4.16
N GLN A 283 18.32 11.70 5.25
CA GLN A 283 19.17 12.37 6.25
C GLN A 283 20.64 12.34 5.84
N THR A 284 21.30 13.49 6.00
CA THR A 284 22.75 13.67 5.85
C THR A 284 23.32 14.32 7.10
N GLY A 285 24.55 13.98 7.48
CA GLY A 285 25.21 14.57 8.64
C GLY A 285 26.14 13.60 9.38
N ALA A 286 26.75 14.12 10.44
CA ALA A 286 27.67 13.35 11.28
C ALA A 286 26.93 12.45 12.27
N ASN A 287 27.42 11.22 12.43
CA ASN A 287 27.00 10.24 13.43
C ASN A 287 25.50 9.92 13.41
N ILE A 288 24.91 9.90 12.21
CA ILE A 288 23.49 9.54 12.01
C ILE A 288 23.27 8.07 11.66
N ILE A 289 24.35 7.29 11.53
CA ILE A 289 24.27 5.84 11.30
C ILE A 289 23.84 5.15 12.60
N SER A 290 22.87 4.25 12.52
CA SER A 290 22.42 3.38 13.60
C SER A 290 22.64 1.90 13.23
N ASN A 291 22.51 0.99 14.21
CA ASN A 291 22.62 -0.46 14.04
C ASN A 291 23.85 -0.94 13.25
N PHE A 292 24.95 -0.18 13.30
CA PHE A 292 26.18 -0.55 12.62
C PHE A 292 26.75 -1.84 13.22
N THR A 293 26.99 -2.82 12.35
CA THR A 293 27.68 -4.06 12.68
C THR A 293 28.64 -4.40 11.56
N ILE A 294 29.87 -4.79 11.91
CA ILE A 294 30.82 -5.37 10.96
C ILE A 294 31.24 -6.74 11.46
N HIS A 295 31.06 -7.76 10.63
CA HIS A 295 31.48 -9.12 10.90
C HIS A 295 32.85 -9.38 10.28
N LEU A 296 33.80 -9.79 11.10
CA LEU A 296 35.17 -10.04 10.70
C LEU A 296 35.62 -11.36 11.32
N ILE A 297 36.03 -12.33 10.49
CA ILE A 297 36.64 -13.59 10.92
C ILE A 297 35.79 -14.29 12.00
N SER A 298 34.50 -14.51 11.69
CA SER A 298 33.56 -15.21 12.59
C SER A 298 33.19 -14.46 13.88
N SER A 299 33.41 -13.15 13.97
CA SER A 299 33.01 -12.32 15.11
C SER A 299 32.36 -11.02 14.67
N ASP A 300 31.29 -10.63 15.36
CA ASP A 300 30.62 -9.34 15.17
C ASP A 300 31.30 -8.26 16.02
N TYR A 301 31.45 -7.07 15.43
CA TYR A 301 32.01 -5.90 16.07
C TYR A 301 31.05 -4.72 15.94
N TYR A 302 30.93 -3.95 17.03
CA TYR A 302 30.02 -2.82 17.16
C TYR A 302 30.78 -1.52 17.45
N PRO A 303 30.24 -0.34 17.11
CA PRO A 303 30.86 0.95 17.41
C PRO A 303 31.23 1.08 18.89
N ALA A 304 32.50 1.41 19.17
CA ALA A 304 33.01 1.55 20.52
C ALA A 304 33.49 2.98 20.82
N ASN A 305 33.43 3.34 22.10
CA ASN A 305 33.98 4.59 22.63
C ASN A 305 34.93 4.24 23.77
N ASN A 306 36.21 4.09 23.45
CA ASN A 306 37.21 3.54 24.36
C ASN A 306 38.54 4.33 24.30
N ALA A 307 39.60 3.78 24.89
CA ALA A 307 40.91 4.43 24.94
C ALA A 307 41.55 4.63 23.54
N ALA A 308 41.12 3.87 22.53
CA ALA A 308 41.60 4.01 21.15
C ALA A 308 40.88 5.13 20.38
N GLY A 309 39.75 5.65 20.89
CA GLY A 309 39.01 6.75 20.28
C GLY A 309 37.50 6.59 20.36
N ILE A 310 36.81 7.30 19.47
CA ILE A 310 35.36 7.32 19.33
C ILE A 310 35.07 6.89 17.90
N PHE A 311 34.12 5.96 17.72
CA PHE A 311 33.59 5.66 16.40
C PHE A 311 32.81 6.86 15.87
N THR A 312 33.15 7.30 14.66
CA THR A 312 32.48 8.40 13.97
C THR A 312 32.05 7.99 12.58
N SER A 313 30.97 8.60 12.10
CA SER A 313 30.49 8.48 10.73
C SER A 313 30.00 9.81 10.18
N GLU A 314 29.92 9.91 8.86
CA GLU A 314 29.35 11.06 8.16
C GLU A 314 28.66 10.58 6.89
N ILE A 315 27.35 10.83 6.78
CA ILE A 315 26.58 10.58 5.56
C ILE A 315 26.51 11.89 4.78
N THR A 316 27.03 11.86 3.56
CA THR A 316 27.15 13.02 2.65
C THR A 316 26.06 13.04 1.58
N ALA A 317 25.55 11.87 1.20
CA ALA A 317 24.37 11.70 0.35
C ALA A 317 23.55 10.51 0.84
N ASN A 318 22.23 10.64 0.79
CA ASN A 318 21.26 9.60 1.14
C ASN A 318 19.96 9.96 0.44
N SER A 319 19.86 9.59 -0.83
CA SER A 319 18.73 9.88 -1.69
C SER A 319 17.94 8.61 -2.00
N THR A 320 17.00 8.69 -2.93
CA THR A 320 16.30 7.50 -3.45
C THR A 320 17.17 6.64 -4.36
N THR A 321 18.38 7.08 -4.72
CA THR A 321 19.25 6.38 -5.69
C THR A 321 20.68 6.17 -5.23
N ASP A 322 21.10 6.81 -4.14
CA ASP A 322 22.49 6.75 -3.68
C ASP A 322 22.64 7.01 -2.18
N ILE A 323 23.58 6.30 -1.55
CA ILE A 323 24.06 6.54 -0.20
C ILE A 323 25.59 6.63 -0.24
N ASN A 324 26.11 7.81 0.14
CA ASN A 324 27.54 8.09 0.18
C ASN A 324 27.93 8.60 1.56
N GLY A 325 29.05 8.11 2.10
CA GLY A 325 29.50 8.52 3.42
C GLY A 325 30.87 7.99 3.80
N THR A 326 31.27 8.29 5.02
CA THR A 326 32.51 7.80 5.62
C THR A 326 32.29 7.32 7.04
N PHE A 327 33.17 6.46 7.52
CA PHE A 327 33.20 6.03 8.92
C PHE A 327 34.63 5.67 9.36
N SER A 328 34.90 5.82 10.64
CA SER A 328 36.19 5.46 11.24
C SER A 328 36.10 5.34 12.75
N GLY A 329 37.09 4.70 13.36
CA GLY A 329 37.22 4.61 14.82
C GLY A 329 37.20 3.17 15.32
N PRO A 330 37.24 2.99 16.65
CA PRO A 330 37.29 1.66 17.25
C PRO A 330 35.93 0.96 17.20
N VAL A 331 35.98 -0.35 17.00
CA VAL A 331 34.85 -1.27 17.16
C VAL A 331 35.25 -2.40 18.11
N GLU A 332 34.29 -2.91 18.87
CA GLU A 332 34.51 -3.92 19.91
C GLU A 332 33.51 -5.07 19.72
N SER A 333 33.98 -6.30 19.93
CA SER A 333 33.16 -7.51 19.94
C SER A 333 32.67 -7.84 21.35
N ASP A 334 31.60 -8.62 21.47
CA ASP A 334 31.10 -9.08 22.78
C ASP A 334 32.12 -9.92 23.57
N ALA A 335 33.13 -10.47 22.88
CA ALA A 335 34.24 -11.20 23.49
C ALA A 335 35.37 -10.27 24.01
N GLY A 336 35.22 -8.95 23.89
CA GLY A 336 36.20 -7.95 24.31
C GLY A 336 37.38 -7.77 23.34
N GLY A 337 37.23 -8.25 22.10
CA GLY A 337 38.20 -7.99 21.04
C GLY A 337 38.00 -6.59 20.44
N ASP A 338 39.06 -5.78 20.42
CA ASP A 338 39.08 -4.43 19.84
C ASP A 338 39.73 -4.40 18.45
N VAL A 339 39.11 -3.71 17.51
CA VAL A 339 39.64 -3.47 16.16
C VAL A 339 39.49 -2.00 15.80
N SER A 340 40.48 -1.41 15.13
CA SER A 340 40.38 -0.04 14.63
C SER A 340 40.03 -0.04 13.15
N LEU A 341 38.97 0.69 12.79
CA LEU A 341 38.56 0.95 11.41
C LEU A 341 39.09 2.31 10.97
N THR A 342 39.74 2.36 9.82
CA THR A 342 40.27 3.61 9.24
C THR A 342 39.89 3.70 7.78
N SER A 343 39.72 4.94 7.30
CA SER A 343 39.38 5.20 5.89
C SER A 343 38.14 4.45 5.40
N GLY A 344 37.11 4.34 6.24
CA GLY A 344 35.82 3.76 5.84
C GLY A 344 35.12 4.68 4.85
N VAL A 345 34.70 4.13 3.71
CA VAL A 345 33.95 4.82 2.66
C VAL A 345 32.73 3.98 2.31
N ILE A 346 31.58 4.63 2.24
CA ILE A 346 30.31 4.10 1.74
C ILE A 346 30.05 4.77 0.40
N ASP A 347 29.89 3.99 -0.66
CA ASP A 347 29.59 4.45 -2.02
C ASP A 347 28.64 3.43 -2.66
N ILE A 348 27.34 3.58 -2.44
CA ILE A 348 26.30 2.64 -2.89
C ILE A 348 25.29 3.38 -3.76
N ALA A 349 25.03 2.86 -4.95
CA ALA A 349 23.97 3.28 -5.86
C ALA A 349 22.92 2.18 -5.99
N PHE A 350 21.64 2.54 -5.89
CA PHE A 350 20.51 1.61 -5.86
C PHE A 350 19.23 2.29 -6.34
#